data_AF-A0A2G5CWS6-F1
#
_entry.id   AF-A0A2G5CWS6-F1
#
_cell.length_a   1.000
_cell.length_b   1.000
_cell.length_c   1.000
_cell.angle_alpha   90.00
_cell.angle_beta   90.00
_cell.angle_gamma   90.00
#
_symmetry.space_group_name_H-M   'P 1'
#
loop_
_entity.id
_entity.type
_entity.pdbx_description
1 polymer ?
#
loop_
_entity_poly.entity_id
_entity_poly.type
_entity_poly.pdbx_seq_one_letter_code
_entity_poly.pdbx_strand_id
1 'polypeptide(L)'
;MNGLDTSVNGPEVKHVLKASLDDGKNDYYALGSYDIKKDVWNPDNPELDVGIGLRYDYGKFYASKTFYDQNKHWRILWGWTGETDSEYADVKKGWASLQTVPRVVVFDHKTKTNVLQWPVEEVESLRSNKREFNKVKLGAGSIVPLDVGRASQVCDFL
;
A
#
# COMPACT_ATOMS: atom_id res chain seq x y z
N MET A 1 10.93 1.87 -12.99
CA MET A 1 10.18 2.80 -12.10
C MET A 1 10.92 2.75 -10.78
N ASN A 2 11.71 3.77 -10.48
CA ASN A 2 12.66 3.70 -9.37
C ASN A 2 12.19 4.64 -8.27
N GLY A 3 12.28 4.19 -7.02
CA GLY A 3 12.21 5.08 -5.88
C GLY A 3 13.43 5.99 -5.85
N LEU A 4 13.29 7.11 -5.15
CA LEU A 4 14.41 8.00 -4.87
C LEU A 4 14.90 7.76 -3.44
N ASP A 5 16.22 7.86 -3.25
CA ASP A 5 16.80 7.93 -1.91
C ASP A 5 16.19 9.13 -1.15
N THR A 6 16.08 8.98 0.18
CA THR A 6 15.39 9.97 1.02
C THR A 6 16.10 11.33 1.05
N SER A 7 17.40 11.40 0.73
CA SER A 7 18.14 12.67 0.67
C SER A 7 17.99 13.42 -0.65
N VAL A 8 17.34 12.83 -1.66
CA VAL A 8 17.21 13.44 -3.00
C VAL A 8 16.19 14.58 -2.96
N ASN A 9 16.60 15.76 -3.42
CA ASN A 9 15.73 16.93 -3.55
C ASN A 9 16.08 17.69 -4.85
N GLY A 10 15.09 18.33 -5.47
CA GLY A 10 15.26 19.09 -6.70
C GLY A 10 13.93 19.47 -7.36
N PRO A 11 13.96 20.26 -8.44
CA PRO A 11 12.76 20.75 -9.13
C PRO A 11 11.85 19.65 -9.67
N GLU A 12 12.41 18.47 -9.96
CA GLU A 12 11.69 17.32 -10.51
C GLU A 12 11.25 16.32 -9.43
N VAL A 13 11.49 16.62 -8.15
CA VAL A 13 11.21 15.72 -7.03
C VAL A 13 9.92 16.11 -6.32
N LYS A 14 9.01 15.16 -6.20
CA LYS A 14 7.82 15.27 -5.33
C LYS A 14 8.08 14.62 -3.98
N HIS A 15 7.59 15.27 -2.93
CA HIS A 15 7.70 14.79 -1.56
C HIS A 15 6.35 14.32 -1.06
N VAL A 16 6.36 13.21 -0.33
CA VAL A 16 5.18 12.66 0.34
C VAL A 16 5.31 12.96 1.83
N LEU A 17 4.36 13.70 2.40
CA LEU A 17 4.21 13.79 3.85
C LEU A 17 3.18 12.77 4.29
N LYS A 18 3.50 11.98 5.32
CA LYS A 18 2.63 10.92 5.83
C LYS A 18 2.52 11.00 7.34
N ALA A 19 1.31 10.81 7.85
CA ALA A 19 1.05 10.65 9.29
C ALA A 19 0.11 9.48 9.56
N SER A 20 0.29 8.87 10.73
CA SER A 20 -0.63 7.88 11.30
C SER A 20 -1.52 8.61 12.30
N LEU A 21 -2.83 8.68 12.05
CA LEU A 21 -3.77 9.32 12.97
C LEU A 21 -4.40 8.29 13.89
N ASP A 22 -4.32 8.54 15.21
CA ASP A 22 -4.69 7.57 16.24
C ASP A 22 -6.20 7.32 16.31
N ASP A 23 -7.00 8.39 16.23
CA ASP A 23 -8.46 8.36 16.40
C ASP A 23 -9.18 7.40 15.44
N GLY A 24 -8.65 7.25 14.23
CA GLY A 24 -9.19 6.35 13.20
C GLY A 24 -8.30 5.16 12.88
N LYS A 25 -7.11 5.05 13.49
CA LYS A 25 -6.05 4.10 13.11
C LYS A 25 -5.83 4.03 11.60
N ASN A 26 -5.83 5.20 10.95
CA ASN A 26 -5.65 5.33 9.51
C ASN A 26 -4.36 6.08 9.19
N ASP A 27 -3.73 5.66 8.11
CA ASP A 27 -2.52 6.29 7.59
C ASP A 27 -2.86 7.18 6.39
N TYR A 28 -2.67 8.48 6.57
CA TYR A 28 -2.91 9.48 5.55
C TYR A 28 -1.60 10.00 4.97
N TYR A 29 -1.62 10.28 3.68
CA TYR A 29 -0.52 10.97 3.02
C TYR A 29 -1.04 12.11 2.14
N ALA A 30 -0.15 13.06 1.88
CA ALA A 30 -0.37 14.12 0.92
C ALA A 30 0.90 14.32 0.08
N LEU A 31 0.69 14.80 -1.15
CA LEU A 31 1.75 15.13 -2.10
C LEU A 31 2.07 16.61 -2.00
N GLY A 32 3.35 16.94 -2.14
CA GLY A 32 3.79 18.32 -2.03
C GLY A 32 5.24 18.53 -2.43
N SER A 33 5.73 19.71 -2.08
CA SER A 33 7.12 20.13 -2.26
C SER A 33 7.75 20.47 -0.93
N TYR A 34 9.04 20.20 -0.79
CA TYR A 34 9.78 20.47 0.44
C TYR A 34 10.92 21.47 0.16
N ASP A 35 10.85 22.63 0.81
CA ASP A 35 11.89 23.66 0.78
C ASP A 35 12.90 23.38 1.90
N ILE A 36 14.04 22.79 1.54
CA ILE A 36 15.11 22.44 2.49
C ILE A 36 15.74 23.65 3.19
N LYS A 37 15.70 24.84 2.59
CA LYS A 37 16.30 26.04 3.19
C LYS A 37 15.41 26.62 4.28
N LYS A 38 14.10 26.51 4.11
CA LYS A 38 13.11 27.01 5.06
C LYS A 38 12.62 25.94 6.04
N ASP A 39 12.92 24.68 5.75
CA ASP A 39 12.37 23.52 6.46
C ASP A 39 10.84 23.50 6.46
N VAL A 40 10.25 23.73 5.29
CA VAL A 40 8.79 23.80 5.11
C VAL A 40 8.35 22.84 4.02
N TRP A 41 7.39 21.98 4.35
CA TRP A 41 6.64 21.19 3.37
C TRP A 41 5.35 21.91 2.99
N ASN A 42 5.06 22.01 1.71
CA ASN A 42 3.87 22.66 1.17
C ASN A 42 3.02 21.64 0.39
N PRO A 43 1.73 21.45 0.74
CA PRO A 43 0.84 20.55 0.01
C PRO A 43 0.56 21.05 -1.39
N ASP A 44 0.47 20.12 -2.36
CA ASP A 44 0.01 20.43 -3.71
C ASP A 44 -1.50 20.76 -3.74
N ASN A 45 -2.28 20.12 -2.87
CA ASN A 45 -3.71 20.38 -2.69
C ASN A 45 -4.06 20.44 -1.19
N PRO A 46 -4.31 21.64 -0.64
CA PRO A 46 -4.70 21.81 0.77
C PRO A 46 -6.01 21.10 1.16
N GLU A 47 -6.92 20.83 0.21
CA GLU A 47 -8.15 20.10 0.49
C GLU A 47 -7.92 18.59 0.69
N LEU A 48 -6.75 18.08 0.27
CA LEU A 48 -6.32 16.69 0.42
C LEU A 48 -5.05 16.58 1.27
N ASP A 49 -4.89 17.49 2.23
CA ASP A 49 -3.74 17.49 3.13
C ASP A 49 -3.74 16.27 4.08
N VAL A 50 -2.61 16.06 4.76
CA VAL A 50 -2.39 14.95 5.68
C VAL A 50 -3.48 14.94 6.76
N GLY A 51 -4.22 13.83 6.81
CA GLY A 51 -5.29 13.60 7.78
C GLY A 51 -6.70 13.73 7.22
N ILE A 52 -6.87 14.40 6.07
CA ILE A 52 -8.18 14.61 5.44
C ILE A 52 -8.24 14.12 3.99
N GLY A 53 -7.09 13.87 3.36
CA GLY A 53 -7.00 13.42 1.97
C GLY A 53 -6.81 11.91 1.81
N LEU A 54 -5.73 11.55 1.11
CA LEU A 54 -5.49 10.20 0.60
C LEU A 54 -4.95 9.26 1.67
N ARG A 55 -5.23 7.96 1.52
CA ARG A 55 -4.70 6.89 2.36
C ARG A 55 -3.92 5.89 1.52
N TYR A 56 -2.90 5.26 2.10
CA TYR A 56 -2.23 4.15 1.42
C TYR A 56 -3.16 2.95 1.26
N ASP A 57 -3.99 2.68 2.25
CA ASP A 57 -4.91 1.55 2.22
C ASP A 57 -6.22 2.00 2.89
N TYR A 58 -7.34 1.57 2.31
CA TYR A 58 -8.68 1.93 2.77
C TYR A 58 -9.29 0.85 3.68
N GLY A 59 -8.54 -0.23 3.97
CA GLY A 59 -8.87 -1.28 4.92
C GLY A 59 -8.09 -1.16 6.25
N LYS A 60 -7.76 -2.30 6.88
CA LYS A 60 -6.97 -2.34 8.12
C LYS A 60 -5.47 -2.27 7.82
N PHE A 61 -4.92 -1.06 7.94
CA PHE A 61 -3.52 -0.77 7.68
C PHE A 61 -3.07 0.45 8.46
N TYR A 62 -2.06 0.29 9.30
CA TYR A 62 -1.63 1.36 10.20
C TYR A 62 -0.13 1.31 10.50
N ALA A 63 0.38 2.40 11.09
CA ALA A 63 1.77 2.57 11.50
C ALA A 63 2.79 2.32 10.36
N SER A 64 2.38 2.58 9.12
CA SER A 64 3.18 2.30 7.94
C SER A 64 4.45 3.14 7.86
N LYS A 65 5.47 2.53 7.26
CA LYS A 65 6.80 3.10 7.14
C LYS A 65 7.42 2.67 5.83
N THR A 66 8.18 3.56 5.21
CA THR A 66 8.92 3.26 3.99
C THR A 66 10.42 3.28 4.24
N PHE A 67 11.15 2.51 3.43
CA PHE A 67 12.60 2.65 3.29
C PHE A 67 12.97 2.58 1.81
N TYR A 68 14.17 3.06 1.49
CA TYR A 68 14.73 2.96 0.15
C TYR A 68 15.61 1.70 0.07
N ASP A 69 15.30 0.81 -0.87
CA ASP A 69 16.15 -0.33 -1.22
C ASP A 69 17.19 0.14 -2.24
N GLN A 70 18.44 0.24 -1.80
CA GLN A 70 19.58 0.64 -2.62
C GLN A 70 19.99 -0.38 -3.69
N ASN A 71 19.60 -1.66 -3.54
CA ASN A 71 19.97 -2.71 -4.48
C ASN A 71 19.03 -2.71 -5.69
N LYS A 72 17.72 -2.61 -5.44
CA LYS A 72 16.69 -2.56 -6.50
C LYS A 72 16.25 -1.15 -6.87
N HIS A 73 16.73 -0.14 -6.14
CA HIS A 73 16.35 1.26 -6.30
C HIS A 73 14.84 1.49 -6.15
N TRP A 74 14.22 0.86 -5.15
CA TRP A 74 12.78 0.95 -4.89
C TRP A 74 12.49 1.64 -3.57
N ARG A 75 11.30 2.23 -3.46
CA ARG A 75 10.75 2.61 -2.17
C ARG A 75 9.75 1.55 -1.73
N ILE A 76 10.07 0.87 -0.62
CA ILE A 76 9.27 -0.25 -0.11
C ILE A 76 8.46 0.24 1.08
N LEU A 77 7.16 -0.05 1.07
CA LEU A 77 6.19 0.25 2.12
C LEU A 77 5.86 -1.01 2.93
N TRP A 78 6.02 -0.89 4.24
CA TRP A 78 5.52 -1.83 5.23
C TRP A 78 4.36 -1.22 5.99
N GLY A 79 3.43 -2.05 6.46
CA GLY A 79 2.36 -1.62 7.35
C GLY A 79 1.87 -2.76 8.23
N TRP A 80 1.39 -2.38 9.41
CA TRP A 80 0.82 -3.29 10.38
C TRP A 80 -0.69 -3.43 10.15
N THR A 81 -1.17 -4.65 10.18
CA THR A 81 -2.59 -5.00 10.09
C THR A 81 -2.99 -5.67 11.40
N GLY A 82 -3.80 -4.96 12.19
CA GLY A 82 -4.38 -5.51 13.42
C GLY A 82 -5.48 -6.52 13.15
N GLU A 83 -5.70 -7.40 14.11
CA GLU A 83 -6.71 -8.46 14.06
C GLU A 83 -8.14 -7.92 13.93
N THR A 84 -9.04 -8.72 13.34
CA THR A 84 -10.47 -8.42 13.23
C THR A 84 -11.35 -9.38 14.04
N ASP A 85 -10.75 -10.36 14.71
CA ASP A 85 -11.43 -11.22 15.69
C ASP A 85 -11.38 -10.58 17.10
N SER A 86 -11.70 -11.37 18.12
CA SER A 86 -11.73 -10.90 19.51
C SER A 86 -10.39 -11.10 20.21
N GLU A 87 -10.10 -10.27 21.21
CA GLU A 87 -8.93 -10.44 22.08
C GLU A 87 -8.88 -11.82 22.75
N TYR A 88 -10.04 -12.42 23.06
CA TYR A 88 -10.10 -13.80 23.54
C TYR A 88 -9.55 -14.79 22.50
N ALA A 89 -9.86 -14.60 21.23
CA ALA A 89 -9.31 -15.42 20.15
C ALA A 89 -7.79 -15.24 20.02
N ASP A 90 -7.28 -14.02 20.19
CA ASP A 90 -5.84 -13.72 20.23
C ASP A 90 -5.12 -14.49 21.34
N VAL A 91 -5.64 -14.42 22.57
CA VAL A 91 -5.09 -15.17 23.71
C VAL A 91 -5.16 -16.67 23.47
N LYS A 92 -6.27 -17.16 22.91
CA LYS A 92 -6.46 -18.59 22.63
C LYS A 92 -5.53 -19.11 21.53
N LYS A 93 -5.29 -18.33 20.47
CA LYS A 93 -4.40 -18.71 19.36
C LYS A 93 -2.92 -18.44 19.66
N GLY A 94 -2.63 -17.58 20.64
CA GLY A 94 -1.28 -17.32 21.17
C GLY A 94 -0.45 -16.31 20.36
N TRP A 95 -1.06 -15.62 19.40
CA TRP A 95 -0.43 -14.58 18.58
C TRP A 95 -1.48 -13.59 18.10
N ALA A 96 -1.07 -12.39 17.70
CA ALA A 96 -1.96 -11.37 17.14
C ALA A 96 -1.21 -10.44 16.18
N SER A 97 -1.96 -9.95 15.20
CA SER A 97 -1.57 -9.02 14.14
C SER A 97 -0.58 -9.56 13.13
N LEU A 98 -0.51 -8.88 11.98
CA LEU A 98 0.34 -9.23 10.86
C LEU A 98 1.05 -8.00 10.31
N GLN A 99 2.12 -8.24 9.54
CA GLN A 99 2.62 -7.27 8.58
C GLN A 99 2.04 -7.57 7.21
N THR A 100 1.71 -6.55 6.44
CA THR A 100 1.33 -6.73 5.04
C THR A 100 2.51 -7.23 4.20
N VAL A 101 2.21 -7.92 3.10
CA VAL A 101 3.22 -8.12 2.04
C VAL A 101 3.78 -6.75 1.64
N PRO A 102 5.12 -6.57 1.58
CA PRO A 102 5.71 -5.29 1.25
C PRO A 102 5.27 -4.81 -0.13
N ARG A 103 5.06 -3.51 -0.28
CA ARG A 103 4.61 -2.90 -1.53
C ARG A 103 5.64 -1.91 -2.06
N VAL A 104 5.94 -1.95 -3.34
CA VAL A 104 6.67 -0.89 -4.03
C VAL A 104 5.73 0.31 -4.17
N VAL A 105 6.22 1.51 -3.81
CA VAL A 105 5.48 2.77 -3.94
C VAL A 105 6.11 3.64 -5.01
N VAL A 106 5.30 4.11 -5.95
CA VAL A 106 5.74 4.99 -7.03
C VAL A 106 4.76 6.15 -7.21
N PHE A 107 5.25 7.28 -7.70
CA PHE A 107 4.39 8.41 -8.06
C PHE A 107 3.59 8.08 -9.32
N ASP A 108 2.28 8.36 -9.31
CA ASP A 108 1.46 8.20 -10.51
C ASP A 108 1.70 9.34 -11.48
N HIS A 109 2.52 9.11 -12.50
CA HIS A 109 2.79 10.13 -13.53
C HIS A 109 1.60 10.44 -14.44
N LYS A 110 0.56 9.59 -14.46
CA LYS A 110 -0.64 9.80 -15.29
C LYS A 110 -1.59 10.79 -14.62
N THR A 111 -1.96 10.53 -13.37
CA THR A 111 -2.87 11.41 -12.62
C THR A 111 -2.14 12.57 -11.95
N LYS A 112 -0.89 12.35 -11.52
CA LYS A 112 -0.06 13.25 -10.73
C LYS A 112 -0.66 13.65 -9.39
N THR A 113 -1.69 12.93 -8.92
CA THR A 113 -2.45 13.26 -7.71
C THR A 113 -2.41 12.16 -6.66
N ASN A 114 -1.79 11.01 -6.94
CA ASN A 114 -1.70 9.89 -6.01
C ASN A 114 -0.39 9.12 -6.21
N VAL A 115 -0.15 8.18 -5.29
CA VAL A 115 0.85 7.13 -5.48
C VAL A 115 0.20 5.85 -5.99
N LEU A 116 0.98 5.00 -6.64
CA LEU A 116 0.62 3.62 -6.96
C LEU A 116 1.37 2.69 -6.02
N GLN A 117 0.70 1.60 -5.65
CA GLN A 117 1.25 0.55 -4.81
C GLN A 117 1.13 -0.78 -5.54
N TRP A 118 2.18 -1.59 -5.46
CA TRP A 118 2.18 -2.95 -6.01
C TRP A 118 2.96 -3.89 -5.11
N PRO A 119 2.52 -5.14 -4.87
CA PRO A 119 3.34 -6.12 -4.16
C PRO A 119 4.74 -6.23 -4.77
N VAL A 120 5.75 -6.41 -3.93
CA VAL A 120 7.12 -6.67 -4.41
C VAL A 120 7.15 -7.92 -5.30
N GLU A 121 7.91 -7.89 -6.39
CA GLU A 121 7.91 -8.97 -7.40
C GLU A 121 8.35 -10.33 -6.82
N GLU A 122 9.10 -10.32 -5.72
CA GLU A 122 9.55 -11.51 -5.02
C GLU A 122 8.39 -12.39 -4.56
N VAL A 123 7.23 -11.80 -4.25
CA VAL A 123 6.03 -12.56 -3.87
C VAL A 123 5.56 -13.49 -4.99
N GLU A 124 5.86 -13.16 -6.25
CA GLU A 124 5.46 -13.98 -7.40
C GLU A 124 6.14 -15.35 -7.40
N SER A 125 7.32 -15.47 -6.77
CA SER A 125 8.03 -16.75 -6.64
C SER A 125 7.29 -17.78 -5.77
N LEU A 126 6.35 -17.33 -4.94
CA LEU A 126 5.50 -18.19 -4.10
C LEU A 126 4.31 -18.76 -4.89
N ARG A 127 4.06 -18.29 -6.12
CA ARG A 127 2.97 -18.79 -6.97
C ARG A 127 3.33 -20.17 -7.51
N SER A 128 2.41 -21.13 -7.35
CA SER A 128 2.59 -22.51 -7.83
C SER A 128 1.60 -22.86 -8.94
N ASN A 129 0.31 -22.96 -8.59
CA ASN A 129 -0.73 -23.41 -9.52
C ASN A 129 -1.43 -22.21 -10.18
N LYS A 130 -1.11 -21.93 -11.45
CA LYS A 130 -1.85 -20.93 -12.23
C LYS A 130 -3.11 -21.56 -12.84
N ARG A 131 -4.27 -20.95 -12.60
CA ARG A 131 -5.53 -21.24 -13.31
C ARG A 131 -6.02 -19.96 -13.98
N GLU A 132 -6.45 -20.07 -15.22
CA GLU A 132 -6.90 -18.92 -16.02
C GLU A 132 -8.28 -19.21 -16.59
N PHE A 133 -9.24 -18.31 -16.34
CA PHE A 133 -10.62 -18.44 -16.82
C PHE A 133 -10.89 -17.35 -17.84
N ASN A 134 -10.99 -17.73 -19.10
CA ASN A 134 -11.20 -16.81 -20.20
C ASN A 134 -12.66 -16.76 -20.64
N LYS A 135 -13.14 -15.56 -21.00
CA LYS A 135 -14.49 -15.32 -21.55
C LYS A 135 -15.65 -15.72 -20.61
N VAL A 136 -15.45 -15.63 -19.29
CA VAL A 136 -16.52 -15.80 -18.29
C VAL A 136 -17.54 -14.67 -18.46
N LYS A 137 -18.79 -15.00 -18.75
CA LYS A 137 -19.88 -14.00 -18.87
C LYS A 137 -20.59 -13.89 -17.53
N LEU A 138 -20.50 -12.71 -16.91
CA LEU A 138 -21.24 -12.38 -15.68
C LEU A 138 -22.44 -11.51 -16.05
N GLY A 139 -23.64 -12.08 -15.90
CA GLY A 139 -24.89 -11.33 -15.99
C GLY A 139 -25.25 -10.68 -14.65
N ALA A 140 -26.14 -9.67 -14.68
CA ALA A 140 -26.64 -9.04 -13.46
C ALA A 140 -27.28 -10.09 -12.53
N GLY A 141 -26.81 -10.14 -11.27
CA GLY A 141 -27.27 -11.09 -10.26
C GLY A 141 -26.90 -12.56 -10.51
N SER A 142 -26.10 -12.87 -11.53
CA SER A 142 -25.75 -14.24 -11.86
C SER A 142 -24.64 -14.80 -10.97
N ILE A 143 -24.67 -16.11 -10.76
CA ILE A 143 -23.61 -16.89 -10.10
C ILE A 143 -23.01 -17.81 -11.16
N VAL A 144 -21.71 -17.66 -11.42
CA VAL A 144 -20.95 -18.53 -12.31
C VAL A 144 -19.89 -19.26 -11.48
N PRO A 145 -20.08 -20.55 -11.18
CA PRO A 145 -19.11 -21.31 -10.39
C PRO A 145 -17.83 -21.53 -11.20
N LEU A 146 -16.68 -21.27 -10.58
CA LEU A 146 -15.36 -21.56 -11.14
C LEU A 146 -14.67 -22.60 -10.24
N ASP A 147 -14.17 -23.68 -10.84
CA ASP A 147 -13.34 -24.64 -10.13
C ASP A 147 -11.91 -24.09 -9.98
N VAL A 148 -11.62 -23.54 -8.81
CA VAL A 148 -10.30 -22.96 -8.46
C VAL A 148 -9.36 -23.94 -7.76
N GLY A 149 -9.77 -25.19 -7.52
CA GLY A 149 -8.97 -26.19 -6.81
C GLY A 149 -8.85 -25.93 -5.29
N ARG A 150 -7.94 -26.65 -4.62
CA ARG A 150 -7.62 -26.43 -3.20
C ARG A 150 -6.67 -25.24 -3.05
N ALA A 151 -7.03 -24.25 -2.22
CA ALA A 151 -6.23 -23.05 -2.01
C ALA A 151 -4.99 -23.35 -1.16
N SER A 152 -3.80 -23.03 -1.68
CA SER A 152 -2.58 -22.78 -0.90
C SER A 152 -2.36 -21.27 -0.88
N GLN A 153 -2.47 -20.65 0.29
CA GLN A 153 -2.70 -19.20 0.43
C GLN A 153 -1.49 -18.34 0.01
N VAL A 154 -1.64 -17.58 -1.07
CA VAL A 154 -1.36 -16.15 -1.24
C VAL A 154 -2.32 -15.69 -2.35
N CYS A 155 -3.33 -14.87 -2.02
CA CYS A 155 -4.27 -14.33 -3.02
C CYS A 155 -3.90 -12.87 -3.32
N ASP A 156 -3.26 -12.65 -4.47
CA ASP A 156 -3.26 -11.35 -5.14
C ASP A 156 -4.35 -11.39 -6.22
N PHE A 157 -5.32 -10.48 -6.15
CA PHE A 157 -6.24 -10.26 -7.27
C PHE A 157 -5.57 -9.30 -8.25
N LEU A 158 -5.26 -9.79 -9.45
CA LEU A 158 -4.78 -9.03 -10.61
C LEU A 158 -5.94 -8.77 -11.58
#